data_AF-A0A3D1QYD0-F1
#
_entry.id   AF-A0A3D1QYD0-F1
#
_cell.length_a   1.000
_cell.length_b   1.000
_cell.length_c   1.000
_cell.angle_alpha   90.00
_cell.angle_beta   90.00
_cell.angle_gamma   90.00
#
_symmetry.space_group_name_H-M   'P 1'
#
loop_
_entity.id
_entity.type
_entity.pdbx_description
1 polymer ?
#
loop_
_entity_poly.entity_id
_entity_poly.type
_entity_poly.pdbx_seq_one_letter_code
_entity_poly.pdbx_strand_id
1 'polypeptide(L)'
;MKPTILIACASALLFACSAEPEQRDPSDAGALVDAGAVTDASVPADAGSSASDAGTPEADAGSEPDAGTPPNPAHCKVDSDLGVLDSFTLTGCYYGTDEGGDWIQGNFAYNDDRDVIILELNEGRGAFPGKLATGTYTLTGADLNYETCGLCVLLVADYGDQGPTYFATGGSVTLTSVEGRLTGTLEGITFDHVTIDETTHVSTKVDDGCSSWLERMSFDDELFENW
;
A
#
# COMPACT_ATOMS: atom_id res chain seq x y z
N MET A 1 -44.87 1.87 -14.50
CA MET A 1 -44.62 3.07 -13.68
C MET A 1 -43.92 2.60 -12.43
N LYS A 2 -42.59 2.74 -12.38
CA LYS A 2 -41.77 2.39 -11.20
C LYS A 2 -41.70 3.63 -10.31
N PRO A 3 -41.83 3.51 -8.97
CA PRO A 3 -41.78 4.67 -8.10
C PRO A 3 -40.33 5.12 -7.95
N THR A 4 -40.07 6.37 -8.30
CA THR A 4 -38.84 7.08 -7.98
C THR A 4 -38.85 7.38 -6.49
N ILE A 5 -38.00 6.70 -5.72
CA ILE A 5 -37.73 7.06 -4.32
C ILE A 5 -36.61 8.09 -4.35
N LEU A 6 -36.97 9.36 -4.14
CA LEU A 6 -36.01 10.41 -3.79
C LEU A 6 -35.56 10.15 -2.35
N ILE A 7 -34.33 9.66 -2.16
CA ILE A 7 -33.64 9.74 -0.88
C ILE A 7 -32.86 11.06 -0.89
N ALA A 8 -33.33 12.02 -0.11
CA ALA A 8 -32.60 13.24 0.20
C ALA A 8 -31.51 12.91 1.23
N CYS A 9 -30.28 12.69 0.76
CA CYS A 9 -29.10 12.69 1.62
C CYS A 9 -28.69 14.13 1.92
N ALA A 10 -29.19 14.65 3.04
CA ALA A 10 -28.72 15.89 3.63
C ALA A 10 -27.50 15.58 4.52
N SER A 11 -26.34 15.46 3.90
CA SER A 11 -25.04 15.48 4.59
C SER A 11 -24.30 16.73 4.14
N ALA A 12 -24.66 17.86 4.75
CA ALA A 12 -23.95 19.11 4.62
C ALA A 12 -22.71 19.09 5.52
N LEU A 13 -21.61 18.52 5.03
CA LEU A 13 -20.27 18.84 5.52
C LEU A 13 -19.62 19.76 4.46
N LEU A 14 -19.91 21.05 4.62
CA LEU A 14 -19.23 22.15 3.94
C LEU A 14 -17.79 22.24 4.46
N PHE A 15 -16.87 21.47 3.87
CA PHE A 15 -15.46 21.86 3.83
C PHE A 15 -15.23 22.68 2.56
N ALA A 16 -15.36 24.01 2.70
CA ALA A 16 -14.91 24.94 1.70
C ALA A 16 -13.38 24.91 1.66
N CYS A 17 -12.81 24.03 0.82
CA CYS A 17 -11.43 24.18 0.38
C CYS A 17 -11.43 25.31 -0.67
N SER A 18 -11.12 26.53 -0.24
CA SER A 18 -10.75 27.62 -1.15
C SER A 18 -9.46 27.23 -1.86
N ALA A 19 -9.59 26.61 -3.04
CA ALA A 19 -8.52 26.57 -4.01
C ALA A 19 -8.49 27.95 -4.70
N GLU A 20 -7.61 28.84 -4.23
CA GLU A 20 -7.19 30.00 -5.03
C GLU A 20 -6.50 29.47 -6.31
N PRO A 21 -6.92 29.89 -7.51
CA PRO A 21 -6.20 29.52 -8.72
C PRO A 21 -4.87 30.28 -8.75
N GLU A 22 -3.76 29.60 -8.40
CA GLU A 22 -2.42 30.09 -8.73
C GLU A 22 -2.27 30.13 -10.26
N GLN A 23 -2.35 31.35 -10.76
CA GLN A 23 -2.07 31.73 -12.14
C GLN A 23 -0.60 31.45 -12.44
N ARG A 24 -0.30 30.29 -13.05
CA ARG A 24 1.04 29.96 -13.54
C ARG A 24 1.40 30.88 -14.71
N ASP A 25 2.34 31.79 -14.48
CA ASP A 25 3.00 32.58 -15.52
C ASP A 25 3.78 31.65 -16.47
N PRO A 26 3.48 31.64 -17.78
CA PRO A 26 4.27 30.93 -18.77
C PRO A 26 5.39 31.84 -19.28
N SER A 27 6.52 31.88 -18.59
CA SER A 27 7.73 32.54 -19.09
C SER A 27 8.97 31.99 -18.40
N ASP A 28 9.52 30.87 -18.91
CA ASP A 28 10.94 30.87 -19.25
C ASP A 28 11.29 29.72 -20.20
N ALA A 29 11.35 30.07 -21.48
CA ALA A 29 11.98 29.27 -22.51
C ALA A 29 13.41 29.78 -22.67
N GLY A 30 14.40 29.01 -22.23
CA GLY A 30 15.78 29.30 -22.60
C GLY A 30 16.85 28.61 -21.75
N ALA A 31 17.44 27.54 -22.29
CA ALA A 31 18.88 27.49 -22.58
C ALA A 31 19.28 26.09 -23.04
N LEU A 32 19.62 25.98 -24.33
CA LEU A 32 20.44 24.90 -24.87
C LEU A 32 21.89 25.13 -24.40
N VAL A 33 22.47 24.15 -23.71
CA VAL A 33 23.91 24.05 -23.41
C VAL A 33 24.27 22.59 -23.58
N ASP A 34 24.78 22.20 -24.74
CA ASP A 34 26.18 22.24 -25.20
C ASP A 34 26.91 20.93 -24.91
N ALA A 35 27.51 20.40 -25.98
CA ALA A 35 28.17 19.13 -26.07
C ALA A 35 29.65 19.28 -25.72
N GLY A 36 30.11 18.57 -24.70
CA GLY A 36 31.52 18.27 -24.47
C GLY A 36 31.62 16.81 -24.01
N ALA A 37 32.01 15.86 -24.85
CA ALA A 37 33.37 15.54 -25.30
C ALA A 37 34.25 14.89 -24.21
N VAL A 38 34.54 13.59 -24.44
CA VAL A 38 35.79 12.79 -24.20
C VAL A 38 36.43 12.87 -22.81
N THR A 39 36.93 11.81 -22.17
CA THR A 39 38.04 10.87 -22.49
C THR A 39 38.12 9.90 -21.30
N ASP A 40 38.07 8.58 -21.49
CA ASP A 40 39.21 7.65 -21.53
C ASP A 40 40.13 7.63 -20.29
N ALA A 41 40.10 6.53 -19.53
CA ALA A 41 41.23 6.05 -18.73
C ALA A 41 41.04 4.57 -18.37
N SER A 42 41.68 3.73 -19.17
CA SER A 42 41.96 2.33 -18.90
C SER A 42 42.70 2.18 -17.57
N VAL A 43 42.21 1.35 -16.65
CA VAL A 43 42.98 0.94 -15.46
C VAL A 43 43.66 -0.40 -15.78
N PRO A 44 45.00 -0.50 -15.69
CA PRO A 44 45.73 -1.73 -15.97
C PRO A 44 45.48 -2.81 -14.91
N ALA A 45 45.50 -4.06 -15.36
CA ALA A 45 45.52 -5.25 -14.54
C ALA A 45 46.75 -5.28 -13.63
N ASP A 46 46.55 -5.37 -12.32
CA ASP A 46 47.61 -5.66 -11.36
C ASP A 46 47.74 -7.18 -11.19
N ALA A 47 48.81 -7.72 -11.76
CA ALA A 47 49.27 -9.09 -11.60
C ALA A 47 50.35 -9.14 -10.50
N GLY A 48 49.91 -9.17 -9.25
CA GLY A 48 50.77 -9.44 -8.08
C GLY A 48 50.79 -10.92 -7.74
N SER A 49 51.87 -11.62 -8.10
CA SER A 49 52.14 -13.00 -7.67
C SER A 49 52.88 -13.05 -6.34
N SER A 50 52.58 -14.12 -5.59
CA SER A 50 53.43 -14.87 -4.66
C SER A 50 53.91 -14.21 -3.36
N ALA A 51 53.39 -14.72 -2.24
CA ALA A 51 54.22 -15.22 -1.15
C ALA A 51 53.42 -16.28 -0.35
N SER A 52 53.95 -17.50 -0.32
CA SER A 52 53.51 -18.55 0.58
C SER A 52 53.81 -18.13 2.01
N ASP A 53 52.77 -18.01 2.84
CA ASP A 53 52.93 -18.10 4.29
C ASP A 53 52.12 -19.31 4.77
N ALA A 54 52.84 -20.38 5.09
CA ALA A 54 52.31 -21.56 5.74
C ALA A 54 52.22 -21.27 7.25
N GLY A 55 51.37 -20.31 7.60
CA GLY A 55 50.89 -20.12 8.96
C GLY A 55 49.87 -21.21 9.27
N THR A 56 50.12 -21.97 10.34
CA THR A 56 49.17 -22.92 10.93
C THR A 56 47.77 -22.29 11.01
N PRO A 57 46.69 -22.95 10.54
CA PRO A 57 45.35 -22.43 10.75
C PRO A 57 45.04 -22.57 12.24
N GLU A 58 45.31 -21.51 13.01
CA GLU A 58 44.50 -21.27 14.20
C GLU A 58 43.08 -21.18 13.67
N ALA A 59 42.25 -22.13 14.09
CA ALA A 59 40.82 -22.06 13.87
C ALA A 59 40.36 -20.76 14.51
N ASP A 60 40.25 -19.71 13.69
CA ASP A 60 39.58 -18.47 14.06
C ASP A 60 38.22 -18.91 14.57
N ALA A 61 38.04 -18.78 15.89
CA ALA A 61 36.81 -19.07 16.58
C ALA A 61 35.85 -18.00 16.09
N GLY A 62 35.27 -18.28 14.91
CA GLY A 62 34.55 -17.33 14.11
C GLY A 62 33.64 -16.54 15.01
N SER A 63 33.83 -15.22 15.00
CA SER A 63 32.95 -14.27 15.65
C SER A 63 31.53 -14.74 15.42
N GLU A 64 30.85 -15.18 16.49
CA GLU A 64 29.48 -15.65 16.35
C GLU A 64 28.73 -14.56 15.58
N PRO A 65 28.04 -14.90 14.47
CA PRO A 65 27.28 -13.92 13.74
C PRO A 65 26.37 -13.25 14.75
N ASP A 66 26.55 -11.93 14.92
CA ASP A 66 25.77 -11.10 15.82
C ASP A 66 24.31 -11.45 15.57
N ALA A 67 23.70 -12.14 16.52
CA ALA A 67 22.30 -12.48 16.49
C ALA A 67 21.59 -11.15 16.71
N GLY A 68 21.45 -10.41 15.60
CA GLY A 68 21.16 -8.98 15.58
C GLY A 68 20.12 -8.63 16.63
N THR A 69 20.33 -7.48 17.27
CA THR A 69 19.42 -6.96 18.30
C THR A 69 17.98 -7.16 17.81
N PRO A 70 17.13 -7.89 18.55
CA PRO A 70 15.78 -8.17 18.09
C PRO A 70 15.08 -6.86 17.77
N PRO A 71 14.31 -6.80 16.67
CA PRO A 71 13.60 -5.59 16.30
C PRO A 71 12.79 -5.09 17.49
N ASN A 72 12.92 -3.81 17.79
CA ASN A 72 12.21 -3.19 18.91
C ASN A 72 10.81 -2.75 18.43
N PRO A 73 9.73 -3.45 18.83
CA PRO A 73 8.37 -3.13 18.39
C PRO A 73 7.87 -1.77 18.92
N ALA A 74 8.58 -1.11 19.84
CA ALA A 74 8.21 0.21 20.36
C ALA A 74 8.23 1.34 19.32
N HIS A 75 8.63 1.05 18.07
CA HIS A 75 8.67 2.02 16.98
C HIS A 75 7.56 1.83 15.94
N CYS A 76 6.68 0.84 16.11
CA CYS A 76 5.57 0.64 15.18
C CYS A 76 4.54 1.76 15.36
N LYS A 77 4.15 2.36 14.24
CA LYS A 77 3.16 3.44 14.19
C LYS A 77 1.72 2.95 14.35
N VAL A 78 1.49 1.68 14.07
CA VAL A 78 0.20 1.02 14.19
C VAL A 78 0.27 0.05 15.37
N ASP A 79 -0.81 -0.03 16.13
CA ASP A 79 -0.98 -1.04 17.16
C ASP A 79 -0.87 -2.46 16.58
N SER A 80 -0.27 -3.38 17.34
CA SER A 80 -0.11 -4.77 16.91
C SER A 80 -1.43 -5.55 16.87
N ASP A 81 -2.46 -5.06 17.54
CA ASP A 81 -3.79 -5.67 17.65
C ASP A 81 -4.84 -4.56 17.59
N LEU A 82 -5.54 -4.48 16.46
CA LEU A 82 -6.66 -3.57 16.23
C LEU A 82 -7.99 -4.13 16.77
N GLY A 83 -8.04 -5.43 17.10
CA GLY A 83 -9.23 -6.13 17.54
C GLY A 83 -10.38 -6.00 16.55
N VAL A 84 -11.56 -5.70 17.09
CA VAL A 84 -12.78 -5.47 16.30
C VAL A 84 -12.97 -3.98 16.06
N LEU A 85 -13.08 -3.60 14.80
CA LEU A 85 -13.42 -2.24 14.39
C LEU A 85 -14.91 -2.16 14.00
N ASP A 86 -15.74 -1.77 14.97
CA ASP A 86 -17.19 -1.57 14.76
C ASP A 86 -17.56 -0.11 14.41
N SER A 87 -16.58 0.81 14.40
CA SER A 87 -16.75 2.21 14.02
C SER A 87 -15.57 2.73 13.20
N PHE A 88 -15.86 3.37 12.08
CA PHE A 88 -14.90 4.05 11.22
C PHE A 88 -15.62 5.17 10.47
N THR A 89 -14.84 6.06 9.88
CA THR A 89 -15.32 7.11 8.98
C THR A 89 -14.82 6.81 7.57
N LEU A 90 -15.74 6.67 6.62
CA LEU A 90 -15.37 6.64 5.20
C LEU A 90 -14.79 8.02 4.83
N THR A 91 -13.51 8.05 4.48
CA THR A 91 -12.83 9.27 4.03
C THR A 91 -12.92 9.45 2.52
N GLY A 92 -13.14 8.37 1.77
CA GLY A 92 -13.37 8.40 0.34
C GLY A 92 -13.73 7.03 -0.21
N CYS A 93 -14.53 7.03 -1.27
CA CYS A 93 -14.79 5.85 -2.07
C CYS A 93 -14.71 6.24 -3.55
N TYR A 94 -13.89 5.53 -4.31
CA TYR A 94 -13.55 5.87 -5.68
C TYR A 94 -13.81 4.69 -6.59
N TYR A 95 -14.32 4.98 -7.78
CA TYR A 95 -14.43 4.02 -8.89
C TYR A 95 -13.74 4.63 -10.10
N GLY A 96 -13.01 3.80 -10.84
CA GLY A 96 -12.36 4.20 -12.06
C GLY A 96 -12.21 3.05 -13.04
N THR A 97 -11.79 3.40 -14.26
CA THR A 97 -11.44 2.45 -15.31
C THR A 97 -10.10 2.90 -15.91
N ASP A 98 -9.17 1.97 -16.06
CA ASP A 98 -7.87 2.20 -16.68
C ASP A 98 -7.52 1.10 -17.69
N GLU A 99 -6.26 1.04 -18.14
CA GLU A 99 -5.82 -0.01 -19.08
C GLU A 99 -5.86 -1.42 -18.47
N GLY A 100 -5.87 -1.53 -17.14
CA GLY A 100 -5.97 -2.78 -16.37
C GLY A 100 -7.40 -3.27 -16.14
N GLY A 101 -8.40 -2.39 -16.25
CA GLY A 101 -9.82 -2.71 -16.11
C GLY A 101 -10.53 -1.80 -15.11
N ASP A 102 -11.63 -2.27 -14.56
CA ASP A 102 -12.37 -1.55 -13.52
C ASP A 102 -11.63 -1.66 -12.17
N TRP A 103 -11.64 -0.58 -11.39
CA TRP A 103 -11.13 -0.59 -10.02
C TRP A 103 -12.03 0.18 -9.04
N ILE A 104 -12.04 -0.28 -7.79
CA ILE A 104 -12.76 0.34 -6.68
C ILE A 104 -11.79 0.53 -5.51
N GLN A 105 -11.81 1.69 -4.85
CA GLN A 105 -11.06 1.93 -3.63
C GLN A 105 -11.97 2.49 -2.53
N GLY A 106 -11.96 1.86 -1.34
CA GLY A 106 -12.59 2.38 -0.13
C GLY A 106 -11.56 2.72 0.94
N ASN A 107 -11.62 3.93 1.50
CA ASN A 107 -10.73 4.41 2.55
C ASN A 107 -11.49 4.61 3.86
N PHE A 108 -11.10 3.88 4.90
CA PHE A 108 -11.81 3.84 6.19
C PHE A 108 -10.90 4.26 7.34
N ALA A 109 -11.08 5.48 7.86
CA ALA A 109 -10.36 5.95 9.03
C ALA A 109 -10.95 5.34 10.30
N TYR A 110 -10.14 4.71 11.15
CA TYR A 110 -10.64 3.96 12.32
C TYR A 110 -10.22 4.53 13.69
N ASN A 111 -9.30 5.51 13.73
CA ASN A 111 -8.89 6.19 14.95
C ASN A 111 -8.65 7.69 14.74
N ASP A 112 -8.31 8.41 15.81
CA ASP A 112 -8.09 9.86 15.81
C ASP A 112 -6.76 10.27 15.18
N ASP A 113 -5.80 9.35 15.05
CA ASP A 113 -4.48 9.59 14.43
C ASP A 113 -4.54 9.58 12.89
N ARG A 114 -5.75 9.41 12.33
CA ARG A 114 -6.01 9.29 10.88
C ARG A 114 -5.36 8.04 10.29
N ASP A 115 -5.27 6.95 11.03
CA ASP A 115 -4.92 5.68 10.42
C ASP A 115 -6.09 5.17 9.58
N VAL A 116 -5.78 4.65 8.40
CA VAL A 116 -6.77 4.26 7.39
C VAL A 116 -6.55 2.83 6.94
N ILE A 117 -7.64 2.05 6.94
CA ILE A 117 -7.71 0.80 6.19
C ILE A 117 -8.17 1.14 4.77
N ILE A 118 -7.39 0.70 3.78
CA ILE A 118 -7.68 0.88 2.37
C ILE A 118 -8.02 -0.48 1.76
N LEU A 119 -9.17 -0.58 1.11
CA LEU A 119 -9.57 -1.74 0.33
C LEU A 119 -9.58 -1.37 -1.15
N GLU A 120 -8.72 -2.00 -1.94
CA GLU A 120 -8.67 -1.84 -3.40
C GLU A 120 -9.12 -3.14 -4.08
N LEU A 121 -10.04 -3.01 -5.03
CA LEU A 121 -10.50 -4.09 -5.89
C LEU A 121 -10.05 -3.78 -7.32
N ASN A 122 -9.20 -4.63 -7.89
CA ASN A 122 -8.59 -4.43 -9.21
C ASN A 122 -9.00 -5.57 -10.15
N GLU A 123 -9.71 -5.25 -11.23
CA GLU A 123 -10.03 -6.22 -12.29
C GLU A 123 -8.75 -6.74 -12.96
N GLY A 124 -8.77 -8.00 -13.41
CA GLY A 124 -7.70 -8.64 -14.16
C GLY A 124 -6.51 -9.13 -13.31
N ARG A 125 -6.57 -9.00 -11.97
CA ARG A 125 -5.49 -9.36 -11.03
C ARG A 125 -5.97 -10.28 -9.92
N GLY A 126 -5.05 -10.99 -9.27
CA GLY A 126 -5.29 -11.84 -8.08
C GLY A 126 -6.67 -12.49 -7.97
N ALA A 127 -7.42 -12.12 -6.93
CA ALA A 127 -8.78 -12.60 -6.66
C ALA A 127 -9.81 -12.34 -7.78
N PHE A 128 -9.56 -11.37 -8.67
CA PHE A 128 -10.43 -10.97 -9.78
C PHE A 128 -9.73 -11.12 -11.14
N PRO A 129 -9.45 -12.34 -11.63
CA PRO A 129 -8.83 -12.53 -12.94
C PRO A 129 -9.73 -12.14 -14.13
N GLY A 130 -11.00 -11.84 -13.86
CA GLY A 130 -11.93 -11.19 -14.77
C GLY A 130 -12.64 -10.11 -13.98
N LYS A 131 -13.95 -9.93 -14.18
CA LYS A 131 -14.75 -8.89 -13.54
C LYS A 131 -14.74 -8.93 -12.01
N LEU A 132 -14.88 -7.75 -11.41
CA LEU A 132 -15.20 -7.61 -9.99
C LEU A 132 -16.50 -8.37 -9.67
N ALA A 133 -16.50 -9.11 -8.56
CA ALA A 133 -17.63 -9.94 -8.16
C ALA A 133 -17.78 -10.01 -6.64
N THR A 134 -19.00 -10.24 -6.18
CA THR A 134 -19.29 -10.56 -4.78
C THR A 134 -18.83 -11.98 -4.44
N GLY A 135 -18.55 -12.23 -3.16
CA GLY A 135 -18.04 -13.53 -2.70
C GLY A 135 -17.17 -13.40 -1.47
N THR A 136 -16.70 -14.54 -0.97
CA THR A 136 -15.70 -14.61 0.10
C THR A 136 -14.36 -14.99 -0.50
N TYR A 137 -13.35 -14.16 -0.27
CA TYR A 137 -12.00 -14.26 -0.81
C TYR A 137 -11.02 -14.45 0.33
N THR A 138 -10.21 -15.50 0.27
CA THR A 138 -9.08 -15.67 1.18
C THR A 138 -7.85 -14.98 0.58
N LEU A 139 -7.20 -14.12 1.36
CA LEU A 139 -5.99 -13.42 0.92
C LEU A 139 -4.82 -14.40 0.85
N THR A 140 -4.43 -14.78 -0.37
CA THR A 140 -3.35 -15.74 -0.63
C THR A 140 -2.68 -15.47 -1.97
N GLY A 141 -1.49 -16.05 -2.18
CA GLY A 141 -0.83 -16.04 -3.50
C GLY A 141 -0.60 -14.63 -4.03
N ALA A 142 -1.18 -14.33 -5.19
CA ALA A 142 -1.04 -13.03 -5.86
C ALA A 142 -1.65 -11.85 -5.07
N ASP A 143 -2.59 -12.10 -4.17
CA ASP A 143 -3.19 -11.05 -3.33
C ASP A 143 -2.26 -10.62 -2.17
N LEU A 144 -1.12 -11.28 -1.98
CA LEU A 144 -0.11 -10.94 -0.96
C LEU A 144 1.01 -10.03 -1.48
N ASN A 145 0.87 -9.49 -2.70
CA ASN A 145 1.77 -8.47 -3.24
C ASN A 145 0.96 -7.36 -3.92
N TYR A 146 1.33 -6.10 -3.69
CA TYR A 146 0.59 -4.95 -4.21
C TYR A 146 0.58 -4.89 -5.74
N GLU A 147 1.66 -5.35 -6.41
CA GLU A 147 1.72 -5.40 -7.87
C GLU A 147 0.66 -6.34 -8.45
N THR A 148 0.34 -7.44 -7.77
CA THR A 148 -0.45 -8.53 -8.36
C THR A 148 -1.82 -8.74 -7.73
N CYS A 149 -2.15 -7.98 -6.69
CA CYS A 149 -3.39 -8.18 -5.95
C CYS A 149 -4.62 -7.76 -6.76
N GLY A 150 -5.62 -8.64 -6.77
CA GLY A 150 -6.96 -8.30 -7.20
C GLY A 150 -7.75 -7.72 -6.05
N LEU A 151 -7.59 -8.28 -4.85
CA LEU A 151 -8.14 -7.73 -3.63
C LEU A 151 -6.99 -7.33 -2.70
N CYS A 152 -6.71 -6.03 -2.65
CA CYS A 152 -5.62 -5.47 -1.88
C CYS A 152 -6.18 -4.85 -0.59
N VAL A 153 -5.61 -5.22 0.56
CA VAL A 153 -5.95 -4.60 1.84
C VAL A 153 -4.70 -3.97 2.40
N LEU A 154 -4.71 -2.65 2.52
CA LEU A 154 -3.64 -1.86 3.10
C LEU A 154 -4.08 -1.26 4.43
N LEU A 155 -3.10 -0.98 5.27
CA LEU A 155 -3.25 -0.23 6.49
C LEU A 155 -2.18 0.86 6.50
N VAL A 156 -2.60 2.11 6.40
CA VAL A 156 -1.70 3.26 6.29
C VAL A 156 -1.78 4.06 7.57
N ALA A 157 -0.65 4.19 8.26
CA ALA A 157 -0.57 5.01 9.46
C ALA A 157 -0.50 6.50 9.11
N ASP A 158 -1.00 7.37 9.99
CA ASP A 158 -0.89 8.82 9.87
C ASP A 158 -1.31 9.32 8.44
N TYR A 159 -2.47 8.87 7.92
CA TYR A 159 -2.87 9.09 6.53
C TYR A 159 -2.90 10.59 6.17
N GLY A 160 -2.12 10.96 5.15
CA GLY A 160 -1.88 12.35 4.73
C GLY A 160 -0.48 12.87 5.08
N ASP A 161 0.17 12.32 6.11
CA ASP A 161 1.55 12.68 6.50
C ASP A 161 2.59 11.68 5.96
N GLN A 162 2.16 10.78 5.05
CA GLN A 162 2.98 9.70 4.47
C GLN A 162 3.59 8.76 5.53
N GLY A 163 2.78 8.37 6.52
CA GLY A 163 3.19 7.35 7.48
C GLY A 163 3.44 5.98 6.83
N PRO A 164 4.00 5.03 7.59
CA PRO A 164 4.32 3.69 7.08
C PRO A 164 3.08 2.96 6.56
N THR A 165 3.30 2.16 5.52
CA THR A 165 2.25 1.37 4.88
C THR A 165 2.40 -0.10 5.26
N TYR A 166 1.33 -0.70 5.73
CA TYR A 166 1.24 -2.11 6.02
C TYR A 166 0.38 -2.78 4.96
N PHE A 167 0.75 -3.99 4.58
CA PHE A 167 0.03 -4.77 3.57
C PHE A 167 -0.43 -6.09 4.15
N ALA A 168 -1.63 -6.52 3.74
CA ALA A 168 -2.19 -7.76 4.25
C ALA A 168 -1.36 -8.98 3.81
N THR A 169 -1.13 -9.88 4.75
CA THR A 169 -0.38 -11.13 4.58
C THR A 169 -1.26 -12.37 4.71
N GLY A 170 -2.53 -12.18 5.07
CA GLY A 170 -3.52 -13.24 5.23
C GLY A 170 -4.87 -12.70 5.72
N GLY A 171 -5.82 -13.62 5.91
CA GLY A 171 -7.19 -13.33 6.34
C GLY A 171 -8.21 -13.52 5.22
N SER A 172 -9.43 -13.02 5.42
CA SER A 172 -10.49 -13.15 4.43
C SER A 172 -11.37 -11.91 4.31
N VAL A 173 -11.89 -11.69 3.11
CA VAL A 173 -12.79 -10.58 2.79
C VAL A 173 -14.06 -11.13 2.17
N THR A 174 -15.21 -10.78 2.72
CA THR A 174 -16.52 -11.10 2.14
C THR A 174 -17.12 -9.85 1.54
N LEU A 175 -17.27 -9.82 0.22
CA LEU A 175 -17.93 -8.76 -0.52
C LEU A 175 -19.39 -9.16 -0.78
N THR A 176 -20.33 -8.36 -0.28
CA THR A 176 -21.77 -8.56 -0.51
C THR A 176 -22.33 -7.62 -1.57
N SER A 177 -21.64 -6.51 -1.85
CA SER A 177 -21.94 -5.60 -2.95
C SER A 177 -20.65 -4.94 -3.47
N VAL A 178 -20.55 -4.83 -4.79
CA VAL A 178 -19.50 -4.10 -5.52
C VAL A 178 -20.07 -3.18 -6.62
N GLU A 179 -21.40 -3.06 -6.71
CA GLU A 179 -22.09 -2.21 -7.70
C GLU A 179 -23.04 -1.25 -6.96
N GLY A 180 -22.88 0.05 -7.18
CA GLY A 180 -23.61 1.12 -6.48
C GLY A 180 -23.27 1.29 -4.99
N ARG A 181 -22.92 0.19 -4.30
CA ARG A 181 -22.41 0.17 -2.93
C ARG A 181 -21.23 -0.78 -2.83
N LEU A 182 -20.26 -0.42 -1.99
CA LEU A 182 -19.21 -1.30 -1.51
C LEU A 182 -19.60 -1.77 -0.11
N THR A 183 -20.01 -3.03 -0.01
CA THR A 183 -20.48 -3.62 1.25
C THR A 183 -19.78 -4.95 1.49
N GLY A 184 -19.37 -5.22 2.73
CA GLY A 184 -18.65 -6.44 3.06
C GLY A 184 -18.11 -6.51 4.47
N THR A 185 -17.27 -7.52 4.70
CA THR A 185 -16.54 -7.74 5.95
C THR A 185 -15.09 -8.15 5.69
N LEU A 186 -14.20 -7.71 6.56
CA LEU A 186 -12.82 -8.17 6.72
C LEU A 186 -12.77 -9.04 7.98
N GLU A 187 -12.14 -10.21 7.93
CA GLU A 187 -12.02 -11.13 9.06
C GLU A 187 -10.61 -11.71 9.16
N GLY A 188 -10.02 -11.56 10.35
CA GLY A 188 -8.72 -12.12 10.72
C GLY A 188 -7.58 -11.65 9.81
N ILE A 189 -7.56 -10.37 9.44
CA ILE A 189 -6.53 -9.82 8.55
C ILE A 189 -5.24 -9.66 9.33
N THR A 190 -4.14 -10.22 8.82
CA THR A 190 -2.79 -9.97 9.33
C THR A 190 -2.07 -9.02 8.41
N PHE A 191 -1.25 -8.14 8.95
CA PHE A 191 -0.50 -7.15 8.20
C PHE A 191 0.99 -7.18 8.55
N ASP A 192 1.84 -6.91 7.58
CA ASP A 192 3.26 -6.61 7.77
C ASP A 192 3.57 -5.21 7.23
N HIS A 193 4.50 -4.49 7.85
CA HIS A 193 5.04 -3.26 7.30
C HIS A 193 5.76 -3.55 5.98
N VAL A 194 5.44 -2.79 4.93
CA VAL A 194 6.05 -2.92 3.61
C VAL A 194 6.51 -1.57 3.05
N THR A 195 7.48 -1.61 2.15
CA THR A 195 7.67 -0.57 1.14
C THR A 195 6.96 -0.97 -0.15
N ILE A 196 6.47 0.00 -0.91
CA ILE A 196 5.88 -0.21 -2.24
C ILE A 196 6.71 0.59 -3.23
N ASP A 197 7.27 -0.09 -4.23
CA ASP A 197 8.02 0.58 -5.30
C ASP A 197 7.07 1.36 -6.22
N GLU A 198 7.27 2.67 -6.37
CA GLU A 198 6.34 3.54 -7.11
C GLU A 198 6.26 3.26 -8.61
N THR A 199 7.23 2.53 -9.17
CA THR A 199 7.27 2.23 -10.61
C THR A 199 6.70 0.85 -10.92
N THR A 200 7.11 -0.15 -10.15
CA THR A 200 6.76 -1.56 -10.34
C THR A 200 5.59 -2.00 -9.48
N HIS A 201 5.23 -1.21 -8.47
CA HIS A 201 4.20 -1.53 -7.47
C HIS A 201 4.50 -2.78 -6.63
N VAL A 202 5.72 -3.33 -6.70
CA VAL A 202 6.11 -4.48 -5.89
C VAL A 202 6.15 -4.07 -4.42
N SER A 203 5.37 -4.73 -3.58
CA SER A 203 5.48 -4.58 -2.13
C SER A 203 6.60 -5.48 -1.58
N THR A 204 7.44 -4.94 -0.71
CA THR A 204 8.54 -5.64 -0.04
C THR A 204 8.43 -5.45 1.46
N LYS A 205 8.46 -6.56 2.23
CA LYS A 205 8.43 -6.51 3.69
C LYS A 205 9.62 -5.73 4.25
N VAL A 206 9.35 -4.90 5.25
CA VAL A 206 10.37 -4.27 6.08
C VAL A 206 10.66 -5.19 7.27
N ASP A 207 11.91 -5.61 7.43
CA ASP A 207 12.35 -6.50 8.53
C ASP A 207 12.57 -5.75 9.85
N ASP A 208 11.60 -4.92 10.24
CA ASP A 208 11.62 -4.12 11.48
C ASP A 208 10.73 -4.69 12.60
N GLY A 209 10.11 -5.85 12.35
CA GLY A 209 9.23 -6.53 13.30
C GLY A 209 7.85 -5.89 13.47
N CYS A 210 7.49 -4.87 12.68
CA CYS A 210 6.19 -4.25 12.75
C CYS A 210 5.15 -5.05 11.97
N SER A 211 4.20 -5.61 12.71
CA SER A 211 3.05 -6.35 12.20
C SER A 211 1.81 -5.95 12.98
N SER A 212 0.65 -6.02 12.33
CA SER A 212 -0.65 -5.74 12.96
C SER A 212 -1.66 -6.85 12.66
N TRP A 213 -2.71 -6.91 13.46
CA TRP A 213 -3.81 -7.87 13.30
C TRP A 213 -5.15 -7.17 13.50
N LEU A 214 -6.08 -7.43 12.57
CA LEU A 214 -7.46 -6.99 12.62
C LEU A 214 -8.35 -8.22 12.77
N GLU A 215 -9.05 -8.32 13.90
CA GLU A 215 -9.98 -9.42 14.15
C GLU A 215 -11.14 -9.38 13.16
N ARG A 216 -11.80 -8.22 13.05
CA ARG A 216 -12.97 -8.03 12.19
C ARG A 216 -13.27 -6.57 11.94
N MET A 217 -13.75 -6.28 10.74
CA MET A 217 -14.36 -4.99 10.37
C MET A 217 -15.49 -5.25 9.37
N SER A 218 -16.59 -4.49 9.46
CA SER A 218 -17.69 -4.53 8.48
C SER A 218 -17.83 -3.18 7.81
N PHE A 219 -18.04 -3.10 6.51
CA PHE A 219 -18.23 -1.85 5.77
C PHE A 219 -19.50 -1.87 4.91
N ASP A 220 -20.14 -0.72 4.74
CA ASP A 220 -21.35 -0.55 3.95
C ASP A 220 -21.49 0.90 3.47
N ASP A 221 -20.90 1.21 2.33
CA ASP A 221 -20.84 2.59 1.82
C ASP A 221 -21.29 2.68 0.36
N GLU A 222 -21.75 3.87 -0.03
CA GLU A 222 -22.12 4.16 -1.42
C GLU A 222 -20.87 4.36 -2.27
N LEU A 223 -20.88 3.80 -3.48
CA LEU A 223 -19.88 4.12 -4.49
C LEU A 223 -20.25 5.47 -5.09
N PHE A 224 -19.41 6.48 -4.90
CA PHE A 224 -19.59 7.74 -5.60
C PHE A 224 -19.09 7.57 -7.03
N GLU A 225 -19.99 7.68 -8.00
CA GLU A 225 -19.60 7.94 -9.39
C GLU A 225 -19.02 9.36 -9.41
N ASN A 226 -17.69 9.48 -9.43
CA ASN A 226 -17.06 10.77 -9.70
C ASN A 226 -17.36 11.12 -11.17
N TRP A 227 -18.27 12.08 -11.36
CA TRP A 227 -18.67 12.65 -12.65
C TRP A 227 -17.60 13.57 -13.21
#